data_AF-A0A2D8ADB6-F1
#
_entry.id   AF-A0A2D8ADB6-F1
#
_cell.length_a   1.000
_cell.length_b   1.000
_cell.length_c   1.000
_cell.angle_alpha   90.00
_cell.angle_beta   90.00
_cell.angle_gamma   90.00
#
_symmetry.space_group_name_H-M   'P 1'
#
loop_
_entity.id
_entity.type
_entity.pdbx_description
1 polymer ?
#
loop_
_entity_poly.entity_id
_entity_poly.type
_entity_poly.pdbx_seq_one_letter_code
_entity_poly.pdbx_strand_id
1 'polypeptide(L)'
;MIKAKKLVPLLRHPKWKAFAKRYAHDPERFAREAQGIYLSEQQEDLAALIAAPGSRVAVPSGHGTGKTTSIANLCVWHLTTYALSGTLLTANDMDQMKATVWKEIALAVGRIKQGPHAWIADYIEVLADGTARIRGYEAEWFIEAKTANEKNANKMAGRHGKRLLIIAD
;
A
#
# COMPACT_ATOMS: atom_id res chain seq x y z
N MET A 1 21.48 -25.41 5.48
CA MET A 1 20.18 -24.76 5.74
C MET A 1 20.42 -23.46 6.49
N ILE A 2 20.18 -22.30 5.87
CA ILE A 2 20.26 -21.00 6.56
C ILE A 2 18.96 -20.86 7.36
N LYS A 3 19.04 -20.84 8.70
CA LYS A 3 17.87 -20.58 9.55
C LYS A 3 17.31 -19.20 9.21
N ALA A 4 16.02 -19.13 8.87
CA ALA A 4 15.33 -17.86 8.68
C ALA A 4 15.50 -17.00 9.94
N LYS A 5 16.06 -15.80 9.78
CA LYS A 5 16.28 -14.86 10.88
C LYS A 5 14.92 -14.49 11.46
N LYS A 6 14.68 -14.81 12.73
CA LYS A 6 13.42 -14.47 13.41
C LYS A 6 13.30 -12.95 13.49
N LEU A 7 12.38 -12.37 12.71
CA LEU A 7 12.12 -10.94 12.74
C LEU A 7 11.42 -10.57 14.05
N VAL A 8 11.85 -9.47 14.67
CA VAL A 8 11.06 -8.82 15.73
C VAL A 8 9.79 -8.25 15.10
N PRO A 9 8.64 -8.17 15.77
CA PRO A 9 7.45 -7.54 15.18
C PRO A 9 7.73 -6.10 14.72
N LEU A 10 7.19 -5.68 13.56
CA LEU A 10 7.48 -4.39 12.94
C LEU A 10 7.25 -3.20 13.89
N LEU A 11 6.19 -3.25 14.71
CA LEU A 11 5.88 -2.21 15.70
C LEU A 11 6.95 -2.04 16.78
N ARG A 12 7.78 -3.06 17.00
CA ARG A 12 8.91 -3.04 17.93
C ARG A 12 10.24 -2.74 17.25
N HIS A 13 10.26 -2.64 15.91
CA HIS A 13 11.48 -2.31 15.19
C HIS A 13 11.89 -0.86 15.48
N PRO A 14 13.14 -0.58 15.89
CA PRO A 14 13.55 0.73 16.39
C PRO A 14 13.45 1.84 15.32
N LYS A 15 13.56 1.48 14.04
CA LYS A 15 13.48 2.43 12.92
C LYS A 15 12.04 2.76 12.50
N TRP A 16 11.06 1.93 12.84
CA TRP A 16 9.72 2.03 12.24
C TRP A 16 8.98 3.30 12.67
N LYS A 17 9.05 3.69 13.95
CA LYS A 17 8.40 4.94 14.41
C LYS A 17 8.92 6.18 13.69
N ALA A 18 10.24 6.26 13.48
CA ALA A 18 10.86 7.36 12.76
C ALA A 18 10.49 7.34 11.27
N PHE A 19 10.46 6.15 10.67
CA PHE A 19 10.01 5.95 9.29
C PHE A 19 8.56 6.40 9.09
N ALA A 20 7.64 5.90 9.90
CA ALA A 20 6.22 6.27 9.87
C ALA A 20 6.04 7.78 10.06
N LYS A 21 6.70 8.39 11.06
CA LYS A 21 6.63 9.84 11.29
C LYS A 21 7.09 10.67 10.08
N ARG A 22 8.10 10.18 9.34
CA ARG A 22 8.66 10.89 8.18
C ARG A 22 7.75 10.82 6.95
N TYR A 23 7.07 9.70 6.74
CA TYR A 23 6.42 9.38 5.47
C TYR A 23 4.89 9.30 5.54
N ALA A 24 4.28 9.11 6.71
CA ALA A 24 2.83 8.87 6.83
C ALA A 24 1.97 10.02 6.28
N HIS A 25 2.46 11.27 6.28
CA HIS A 25 1.70 12.42 5.76
C HIS A 25 2.28 12.98 4.46
N ASP A 26 3.16 12.22 3.81
CA ASP A 26 3.90 12.68 2.63
C ASP A 26 4.20 11.50 1.69
N PRO A 27 3.20 11.02 0.91
CA PRO A 27 3.38 9.91 -0.01
C PRO A 27 4.34 10.23 -1.17
N GLU A 28 4.46 11.51 -1.56
CA GLU A 28 5.46 11.98 -2.52
C GLU A 28 6.86 11.70 -1.99
N ARG A 29 7.17 12.17 -0.77
CA ARG A 29 8.46 11.93 -0.15
C ARG A 29 8.74 10.45 0.05
N PHE A 30 7.71 9.64 0.37
CA PHE A 30 7.85 8.19 0.42
C PHE A 30 8.26 7.62 -0.94
N ALA A 31 7.60 8.02 -2.02
CA ALA A 31 7.92 7.58 -3.38
C ALA A 31 9.38 7.95 -3.73
N ARG A 32 9.78 9.20 -3.51
CA ARG A 32 11.13 9.69 -3.79
C ARG A 32 12.21 9.01 -2.95
N GLU A 33 12.06 8.99 -1.63
CA GLU A 33 13.15 8.58 -0.74
C GLU A 33 13.16 7.09 -0.39
N ALA A 34 11.98 6.45 -0.32
CA ALA A 34 11.89 5.03 0.01
C ALA A 34 11.92 4.13 -1.22
N GLN A 35 11.35 4.58 -2.34
CA GLN A 35 11.33 3.81 -3.58
C GLN A 35 12.30 4.32 -4.67
N GLY A 36 12.81 5.56 -4.56
CA GLY A 36 13.67 6.14 -5.59
C GLY A 36 12.93 6.50 -6.88
N ILE A 37 11.62 6.77 -6.82
CA ILE A 37 10.83 7.18 -7.98
C ILE A 37 10.39 8.64 -7.87
N TYR A 38 10.33 9.32 -9.00
CA TYR A 38 9.81 10.68 -9.09
C TYR A 38 8.41 10.63 -9.69
N LEU A 39 7.45 11.26 -9.00
CA LEU A 39 6.08 11.34 -9.44
C LEU A 39 5.95 12.43 -10.51
N SER A 40 4.99 12.29 -11.43
CA SER A 40 4.57 13.42 -12.25
C SER A 40 3.77 14.41 -11.42
N GLU A 41 3.64 15.65 -11.88
CA GLU A 41 2.86 16.71 -11.20
C GLU A 41 1.45 16.23 -10.81
N GLN A 42 0.75 15.56 -11.73
CA GLN A 42 -0.58 15.00 -11.48
C GLN A 42 -0.59 13.91 -10.40
N GLN A 43 0.49 13.12 -10.30
CA GLN A 43 0.65 12.10 -9.27
C GLN A 43 1.03 12.71 -7.92
N GLU A 44 1.79 13.80 -7.91
CA GLU A 44 2.09 14.59 -6.71
C GLU A 44 0.81 15.22 -6.13
N ASP A 45 -0.02 15.81 -6.98
CA ASP A 45 -1.33 16.35 -6.58
C ASP A 45 -2.21 15.26 -5.95
N LEU A 46 -2.29 14.10 -6.60
CA LEU A 46 -3.03 12.96 -6.07
C LEU A 46 -2.47 12.50 -4.72
N ALA A 47 -1.14 12.42 -4.58
CA ALA A 47 -0.50 12.05 -3.33
C ALA A 47 -0.80 13.04 -2.21
N ALA A 48 -0.72 14.35 -2.49
CA ALA A 48 -1.02 15.40 -1.53
C ALA A 48 -2.48 15.35 -1.06
N LEU A 49 -3.42 15.14 -1.99
CA LEU A 49 -4.85 15.04 -1.67
C LEU A 49 -5.18 13.82 -0.79
N ILE A 50 -4.55 12.66 -1.06
CA ILE A 50 -4.77 11.42 -0.29
C ILE A 50 -4.07 11.44 1.07
N ALA A 51 -3.01 12.22 1.24
CA ALA A 51 -2.31 12.35 2.52
C ALA A 51 -3.19 12.96 3.63
N ALA A 52 -4.23 13.71 3.25
CA ALA A 52 -5.15 14.35 4.19
C ALA A 52 -6.06 13.31 4.88
N PRO A 53 -6.09 13.26 6.24
CA PRO A 53 -6.99 12.34 6.95
C PRO A 53 -8.46 12.55 6.58
N GLY A 54 -9.15 11.47 6.23
CA GLY A 54 -10.57 11.52 5.84
C GLY A 54 -10.81 12.00 4.40
N SER A 55 -9.77 12.13 3.57
CA SER A 55 -9.88 12.51 2.17
C SER A 55 -10.83 11.60 1.39
N ARG A 56 -11.57 12.18 0.45
CA ARG A 56 -12.30 11.47 -0.59
C ARG A 56 -11.90 12.09 -1.93
N VAL A 57 -11.12 11.35 -2.71
CA VAL A 57 -10.52 11.85 -3.95
C VAL A 57 -11.08 11.05 -5.12
N ALA A 58 -11.56 11.75 -6.14
CA ALA A 58 -11.97 11.15 -7.40
C ALA A 58 -11.01 11.65 -8.49
N VAL A 59 -10.50 10.72 -9.30
CA VAL A 59 -9.55 11.02 -10.37
C VAL A 59 -10.20 10.60 -11.70
N PRO A 60 -10.34 11.53 -12.67
CA PRO A 60 -10.84 11.18 -14.00
C PRO A 60 -9.96 10.14 -14.69
N SER A 61 -10.58 9.27 -15.49
CA SER A 61 -9.85 8.18 -16.12
C SER A 61 -9.09 8.64 -17.38
N GLY A 62 -7.75 8.57 -17.37
CA GLY A 62 -6.89 8.62 -18.56
C GLY A 62 -6.14 7.31 -18.83
N HIS A 63 -5.89 6.97 -20.10
CA HIS A 63 -5.06 5.80 -20.46
C HIS A 63 -3.57 6.20 -20.49
N GLY A 64 -2.70 5.31 -20.00
CA GLY A 64 -1.24 5.49 -20.10
C GLY A 64 -0.61 6.51 -19.13
N THR A 65 -1.35 7.03 -18.16
CA THR A 65 -0.89 8.09 -17.23
C THR A 65 -0.22 7.58 -15.96
N GLY A 66 0.10 6.28 -15.87
CA GLY A 66 0.77 5.71 -14.70
C GLY A 66 -0.13 5.45 -13.48
N LYS A 67 -1.46 5.34 -13.67
CA LYS A 67 -2.42 5.11 -12.57
C LYS A 67 -2.12 3.87 -11.74
N THR A 68 -1.85 2.74 -12.39
CA THR A 68 -1.58 1.47 -11.70
C THR A 68 -0.37 1.60 -10.77
N THR A 69 0.67 2.31 -11.22
CA THR A 69 1.84 2.62 -10.40
C THR A 69 1.47 3.54 -9.23
N SER A 70 0.64 4.56 -9.43
CA SER A 70 0.13 5.40 -8.34
C SER A 70 -0.64 4.58 -7.31
N ILE A 71 -1.56 3.72 -7.74
CA ILE A 71 -2.35 2.84 -6.86
C ILE A 71 -1.41 1.95 -6.05
N ALA A 72 -0.45 1.28 -6.68
CA ALA A 72 0.51 0.42 -5.99
C ALA A 72 1.37 1.19 -4.98
N ASN A 73 1.85 2.38 -5.34
CA ASN A 73 2.64 3.23 -4.46
C ASN A 73 1.85 3.64 -3.21
N LEU A 74 0.59 4.06 -3.39
CA LEU A 74 -0.31 4.42 -2.29
C LEU A 74 -0.61 3.22 -1.40
N CYS A 75 -0.84 2.04 -1.99
CA CYS A 75 -1.03 0.80 -1.25
C CYS A 75 0.16 0.48 -0.35
N VAL A 76 1.38 0.50 -0.89
CA VAL A 76 2.61 0.18 -0.14
C VAL A 76 2.95 1.28 0.86
N TRP A 77 2.75 2.55 0.52
CA TRP A 77 2.86 3.67 1.46
C TRP A 77 1.95 3.48 2.66
N HIS A 78 0.67 3.20 2.43
CA HIS A 78 -0.30 3.01 3.51
C HIS A 78 0.09 1.80 4.38
N LEU A 79 0.42 0.67 3.75
CA LEU A 79 0.86 -0.55 4.42
C LEU A 79 2.08 -0.33 5.32
N THR A 80 3.04 0.50 4.90
CA THR A 80 4.32 0.61 5.61
C THR A 80 4.36 1.72 6.65
N THR A 81 3.52 2.76 6.50
CA THR A 81 3.57 3.97 7.33
C THR A 81 2.50 4.02 8.41
N TYR A 82 1.43 3.22 8.28
CA TYR A 82 0.32 3.18 9.23
C TYR A 82 0.24 1.81 9.91
N ALA A 83 0.50 1.75 11.23
CA ALA A 83 0.35 0.50 11.98
C ALA A 83 -1.08 -0.05 11.86
N LEU A 84 -1.17 -1.36 11.62
CA LEU A 84 -2.42 -2.12 11.53
C LEU A 84 -3.37 -1.51 10.50
N SER A 85 -2.82 -1.06 9.38
CA SER A 85 -3.59 -0.46 8.29
C SER A 85 -4.24 -1.53 7.44
N GLY A 86 -5.49 -1.27 7.04
CA GLY A 86 -6.17 -2.06 6.01
C GLY A 86 -6.28 -1.26 4.71
N THR A 87 -5.87 -1.84 3.59
CA THR A 87 -6.10 -1.28 2.25
C THR A 87 -7.00 -2.22 1.46
N LEU A 88 -8.09 -1.70 0.90
CA LEU A 88 -9.03 -2.47 0.07
C LEU A 88 -9.02 -1.94 -1.36
N LEU A 89 -8.85 -2.84 -2.31
CA LEU A 89 -8.91 -2.56 -3.74
C LEU A 89 -10.16 -3.21 -4.33
N THR A 90 -10.93 -2.47 -5.11
CA THR A 90 -12.09 -3.00 -5.85
C THR A 90 -12.06 -2.49 -7.28
N ALA A 91 -12.52 -3.32 -8.21
CA ALA A 91 -12.67 -2.94 -9.62
C ALA A 91 -13.82 -3.71 -10.25
N ASN A 92 -14.23 -3.28 -11.44
CA ASN A 92 -15.18 -4.03 -12.27
C ASN A 92 -14.59 -5.36 -12.75
N ASP A 93 -13.32 -5.34 -13.20
CA ASP A 93 -12.54 -6.52 -13.54
C ASP A 93 -11.46 -6.76 -12.48
N MET A 94 -11.79 -7.64 -11.53
CA MET A 94 -10.90 -7.97 -10.41
C MET A 94 -9.65 -8.73 -10.85
N ASP A 95 -9.74 -9.56 -11.90
CA ASP A 95 -8.62 -10.39 -12.33
C ASP A 95 -7.59 -9.54 -13.07
N GLN A 96 -8.04 -8.63 -13.93
CA GLN A 96 -7.18 -7.63 -14.57
C GLN A 96 -6.55 -6.69 -13.54
N MET A 97 -7.34 -6.18 -12.59
CA MET A 97 -6.83 -5.30 -11.54
C MET A 97 -5.76 -6.02 -10.70
N LYS A 98 -6.02 -7.27 -10.27
CA LYS A 98 -5.03 -8.07 -9.54
C LYS A 98 -3.76 -8.25 -10.37
N ALA A 99 -3.87 -8.69 -11.62
CA ALA A 99 -2.71 -8.96 -12.48
C ALA A 99 -1.81 -7.71 -12.67
N THR A 100 -2.41 -6.53 -12.80
CA THR A 100 -1.70 -5.28 -13.02
C THR A 100 -1.17 -4.67 -11.73
N VAL A 101 -2.01 -4.52 -10.69
CA VAL A 101 -1.65 -3.88 -9.43
C VAL A 101 -0.68 -4.73 -8.62
N TRP A 102 -0.82 -6.06 -8.56
CA TRP A 102 0.12 -6.89 -7.79
C TRP A 102 1.53 -6.89 -8.38
N LYS A 103 1.63 -6.83 -9.71
CA LYS A 103 2.92 -6.66 -10.38
C LYS A 103 3.60 -5.36 -9.93
N GLU A 104 2.87 -4.25 -9.91
CA GLU A 104 3.40 -2.95 -9.47
C GLU A 104 3.70 -2.92 -7.96
N ILE A 105 2.90 -3.58 -7.11
CA ILE A 105 3.20 -3.72 -5.67
C ILE A 105 4.51 -4.49 -5.48
N ALA A 106 4.71 -5.60 -6.20
CA ALA A 106 5.96 -6.36 -6.13
C ALA A 106 7.16 -5.53 -6.58
N LEU A 107 7.02 -4.72 -7.65
CA LEU A 107 8.06 -3.79 -8.10
C LEU A 107 8.35 -2.72 -7.05
N ALA A 108 7.33 -2.11 -6.45
CA ALA A 108 7.48 -1.11 -5.38
C ALA A 108 8.24 -1.67 -4.18
N VAL A 109 7.88 -2.88 -3.71
CA VAL A 109 8.61 -3.57 -2.64
C VAL A 109 10.05 -3.88 -3.05
N GLY A 110 10.27 -4.29 -4.30
CA GLY A 110 11.60 -4.51 -4.87
C GLY A 110 12.47 -3.25 -4.85
N ARG A 111 11.91 -2.09 -5.21
CA ARG A 111 12.58 -0.79 -5.14
C ARG A 111 12.96 -0.42 -3.71
N ILE A 112 12.03 -0.59 -2.76
CA ILE A 112 12.31 -0.36 -1.33
C ILE A 112 13.47 -1.24 -0.84
N LYS A 113 13.48 -2.51 -1.26
CA LYS A 113 14.52 -3.48 -0.90
C LYS A 113 15.92 -3.08 -1.42
N GLN A 114 16.00 -2.30 -2.49
CA GLN A 114 17.26 -1.79 -3.03
C GLN A 114 17.65 -0.42 -2.45
N GLY A 115 16.74 0.25 -1.76
CA GLY A 115 16.91 1.60 -1.23
C GLY A 115 17.41 1.67 0.23
N PRO A 116 17.51 2.89 0.80
CA PRO A 116 18.00 3.12 2.16
C PRO A 116 17.11 2.49 3.25
N HIS A 117 15.86 2.16 2.91
CA HIS A 117 14.87 1.56 3.81
C HIS A 117 14.65 0.06 3.56
N ALA A 118 15.61 -0.64 2.94
CA ALA A 118 15.51 -2.07 2.62
C ALA A 118 15.02 -2.96 3.77
N TRP A 119 15.35 -2.59 5.01
CA TRP A 119 14.92 -3.30 6.23
C TRP A 119 13.40 -3.47 6.36
N ILE A 120 12.58 -2.57 5.79
CA ILE A 120 11.12 -2.68 5.89
C ILE A 120 10.55 -3.70 4.89
N ALA A 121 11.24 -3.95 3.79
CA ALA A 121 10.79 -4.91 2.77
C ALA A 121 10.76 -6.36 3.30
N ASP A 122 11.64 -6.70 4.26
CA ASP A 122 11.66 -8.03 4.89
C ASP A 122 10.36 -8.35 5.65
N TYR A 123 9.60 -7.33 6.03
CA TYR A 123 8.32 -7.46 6.73
C TYR A 123 7.12 -7.62 5.81
N ILE A 124 7.28 -7.35 4.51
CA ILE A 124 6.18 -7.37 3.55
C ILE A 124 6.10 -8.75 2.91
N GLU A 125 4.95 -9.39 3.01
CA GLU A 125 4.60 -10.57 2.23
C GLU A 125 3.65 -10.15 1.12
N VAL A 126 4.07 -10.34 -0.14
CA VAL A 126 3.21 -10.18 -1.32
C VAL A 126 2.81 -11.59 -1.76
N LEU A 127 1.51 -11.88 -1.77
CA LEU A 127 0.95 -13.20 -2.06
C LEU A 127 0.26 -13.21 -3.43
N ALA A 128 0.25 -14.38 -4.07
CA ALA A 128 -0.30 -14.53 -5.42
C ALA A 128 -1.84 -14.47 -5.50
N ASP A 129 -2.54 -14.52 -4.36
CA ASP A 129 -4.00 -14.53 -4.27
C ASP A 129 -4.65 -13.14 -4.36
N GLY A 130 -3.84 -12.08 -4.53
CA GLY A 130 -4.30 -10.71 -4.45
C GLY A 130 -4.36 -10.18 -3.02
N THR A 131 -3.46 -10.68 -2.16
CA THR A 131 -3.21 -10.10 -0.84
C THR A 131 -1.74 -9.71 -0.63
N ALA A 132 -1.50 -8.72 0.22
CA ALA A 132 -0.19 -8.40 0.75
C ALA A 132 -0.33 -8.03 2.23
N ARG A 133 0.65 -8.35 3.07
CA ARG A 133 0.52 -8.20 4.53
C ARG A 133 1.85 -7.99 5.24
N ILE A 134 1.78 -7.51 6.47
CA ILE A 134 2.94 -7.43 7.36
C ILE A 134 3.10 -8.74 8.16
N ARG A 135 4.30 -9.32 8.13
CA ARG A 135 4.66 -10.52 8.90
C ARG A 135 4.40 -10.32 10.39
N GLY A 136 3.72 -11.28 11.01
CA GLY A 136 3.29 -11.27 12.40
C GLY A 136 2.03 -10.47 12.69
N TYR A 137 1.37 -9.90 11.67
CA TYR A 137 0.11 -9.15 11.76
C TYR A 137 -0.85 -9.51 10.61
N GLU A 138 -0.83 -10.76 10.16
CA GLU A 138 -1.41 -11.22 8.89
C GLU A 138 -2.92 -10.94 8.78
N ALA A 139 -3.64 -10.94 9.90
CA ALA A 139 -5.10 -10.72 9.94
C ALA A 139 -5.50 -9.23 10.03
N GLU A 140 -4.58 -8.35 10.43
CA GLU A 140 -4.89 -6.97 10.84
C GLU A 140 -4.17 -5.91 10.00
N TRP A 141 -3.09 -6.27 9.32
CA TRP A 141 -2.23 -5.33 8.61
C TRP A 141 -1.97 -5.78 7.17
N PHE A 142 -2.83 -5.34 6.25
CA PHE A 142 -2.93 -5.94 4.92
C PHE A 142 -3.39 -4.98 3.81
N ILE A 143 -3.15 -5.40 2.58
CA ILE A 143 -3.76 -4.96 1.33
C ILE A 143 -4.53 -6.15 0.77
N GLU A 144 -5.78 -5.96 0.35
CA GLU A 144 -6.60 -7.03 -0.22
C GLU A 144 -7.46 -6.52 -1.37
N ALA A 145 -7.47 -7.28 -2.45
CA ALA A 145 -8.40 -7.10 -3.57
C ALA A 145 -9.74 -7.80 -3.27
N LYS A 146 -10.82 -7.03 -3.18
CA LYS A 146 -12.18 -7.52 -2.92
C LYS A 146 -13.21 -6.84 -3.82
N THR A 147 -14.12 -7.64 -4.36
CA THR A 147 -15.26 -7.13 -5.14
C THR A 147 -16.23 -6.37 -4.26
N ALA A 148 -16.45 -5.10 -4.55
CA ALA A 148 -17.63 -4.37 -4.07
C ALA A 148 -18.82 -4.70 -4.98
N ASN A 149 -19.83 -5.39 -4.45
CA ASN A 149 -21.13 -5.55 -5.12
C ASN A 149 -22.25 -5.12 -4.17
N GLU A 150 -23.44 -4.79 -4.68
CA GLU A 150 -24.57 -4.29 -3.85
C GLU A 150 -24.90 -5.21 -2.66
N LYS A 151 -24.68 -6.52 -2.81
CA LYS A 151 -24.88 -7.53 -1.76
C LYS A 151 -23.76 -7.58 -0.71
N ASN A 152 -22.54 -7.13 -1.04
CA ASN A 152 -21.36 -7.14 -0.18
C ASN A 152 -20.87 -5.74 0.21
N ALA A 153 -21.59 -4.66 -0.14
CA ALA A 153 -21.26 -3.30 0.30
C ALA A 153 -21.09 -3.22 1.83
N ASN A 154 -21.96 -3.95 2.57
CA ASN A 154 -21.85 -4.11 4.02
C ASN A 154 -20.59 -4.88 4.49
N LYS A 155 -19.99 -5.74 3.66
CA LYS A 155 -18.76 -6.48 3.99
C LYS A 155 -17.51 -5.60 3.92
N MET A 156 -17.53 -4.52 3.14
CA MET A 156 -16.49 -3.48 3.18
C MET A 156 -16.64 -2.63 4.45
N ALA A 157 -17.88 -2.39 4.91
CA ALA A 157 -18.17 -1.62 6.12
C ALA A 157 -17.74 -2.30 7.43
N GLY A 158 -17.70 -3.65 7.47
CA GLY A 158 -17.32 -4.41 8.67
C GLY A 158 -15.82 -4.45 9.00
N ARG A 159 -14.95 -3.88 8.15
CA ARG A 159 -13.51 -3.77 8.41
C ARG A 159 -13.18 -2.43 9.05
N HIS A 160 -13.54 -2.31 10.33
CA HIS A 160 -13.21 -1.16 11.16
C HIS A 160 -11.72 -1.17 11.51
N GLY A 161 -10.90 -0.55 10.67
CA GLY A 161 -9.53 -0.17 11.01
C GLY A 161 -9.46 1.32 11.30
N LYS A 162 -8.69 1.75 12.31
CA LYS A 162 -8.42 3.20 12.52
C LYS A 162 -7.76 3.86 11.31
N ARG A 163 -7.13 3.07 10.44
CA ARG A 163 -6.37 3.49 9.25
C ARG A 163 -6.82 2.62 8.08
N LEU A 164 -7.81 3.13 7.35
CA LEU A 164 -8.44 2.44 6.24
C LEU A 164 -8.25 3.26 4.97
N LEU A 165 -7.76 2.61 3.91
CA LEU A 165 -7.69 3.16 2.57
C LEU A 165 -8.53 2.27 1.65
N ILE A 166 -9.44 2.87 0.88
CA ILE A 166 -10.25 2.17 -0.11
C ILE A 166 -9.97 2.81 -1.46
N ILE A 167 -9.62 2.00 -2.45
CA ILE A 167 -9.39 2.43 -3.84
C ILE A 167 -10.32 1.64 -4.75
N ALA A 168 -11.03 2.36 -5.62
CA ALA A 168 -11.86 1.79 -6.67
C ALA A 168 -11.22 2.14 -8.03
N ASP A 169 -10.99 1.12 -8.87
CA ASP A 169 -10.42 1.22 -10.23
C ASP A 169 -11.44 0.77 -11.30
#